data_AF-A0A0K6FPF6-F1
#
_entry.id   AF-A0A0K6FPF6-F1
#
_cell.length_a   1.000
_cell.length_b   1.000
_cell.length_c   1.000
_cell.angle_alpha   90.00
_cell.angle_beta   90.00
_cell.angle_gamma   90.00
#
_symmetry.space_group_name_H-M   'P 1'
#
loop_
_entity.id
_entity.type
_entity.pdbx_description
1 polymer ?
#
loop_
_entity_poly.entity_id
_entity_poly.type
_entity_poly.pdbx_seq_one_letter_code
_entity_poly.pdbx_strand_id
1 'polypeptide(L)'
;MSAVSYLHYHTILHGDLKPENIFLQSNYQVQLSDFGLAKIPSESSGSRFSSSNTQDAGTLRYMAPEFFTDTQPSRSPRSLPADIWALGWIFYMILTGLHPYTDMRGVSLLQIINCIQNHRIPLEPKDIPNQDDDLLRLQSTVWPIMRECWEISPTHRPKAEDIEQKLREVMLLEHSLAFGGPMFDSEEPDETRPSVIGDEEASLLELNAGKLRKINPEKARASLVAAALGYLCYGCKHDAYTTQIQIGWILIDQHQFLAAQTHFNAAQRVVDAGDLIVGCQRGLAKAAVGLGNFDEAIEHYYSALVRCRAGGFVDYEYMIIRETAIAVLEHPRNQDSPEEIIKSQNIARKLFKEALSFSMDPEHVNLEYQAQVRCDLVQLESNARNETTAQAHALAAFQCALETGRRSLADDVYNYLLETDVLSEAQLNAFRVELLDLHARTAHVPERGVDSLGSSWVASVS
;
A
#
# COMPACT_ATOMS: atom_id res chain seq x y z
N MET A 1 5.92 -18.67 11.20
CA MET A 1 6.97 -18.31 10.23
C MET A 1 8.25 -17.88 10.90
N SER A 2 8.19 -16.95 11.84
CA SER A 2 9.34 -16.38 12.55
C SER A 2 10.28 -17.43 13.16
N ALA A 3 9.75 -18.53 13.73
CA ALA A 3 10.56 -19.64 14.23
C ALA A 3 11.39 -20.33 13.12
N VAL A 4 10.84 -20.54 11.93
CA VAL A 4 11.55 -21.16 10.80
C VAL A 4 12.55 -20.20 10.19
N SER A 5 12.21 -18.91 10.07
CA SER A 5 13.16 -17.85 9.67
C SER A 5 14.36 -17.81 10.62
N TYR A 6 14.13 -17.86 11.93
CA TYR A 6 15.20 -17.93 12.93
C TYR A 6 16.13 -19.14 12.72
N LEU A 7 15.56 -20.34 12.53
CA LEU A 7 16.37 -21.53 12.24
C LEU A 7 17.18 -21.36 10.95
N HIS A 8 16.55 -20.90 9.87
CA HIS A 8 17.20 -20.74 8.56
C HIS A 8 18.29 -19.67 8.59
N TYR A 9 18.10 -18.58 9.33
CA TYR A 9 19.10 -17.54 9.59
C TYR A 9 20.36 -18.14 10.23
N HIS A 10 20.17 -19.04 11.19
CA HIS A 10 21.27 -19.80 11.81
C HIS A 10 21.73 -21.02 10.99
N THR A 11 21.27 -21.14 9.73
CA THR A 11 21.57 -22.27 8.84
C THR A 11 21.17 -23.63 9.41
N ILE A 12 20.13 -23.67 10.24
CA ILE A 12 19.57 -24.89 10.83
C ILE A 12 18.36 -25.33 10.00
N LEU A 13 18.40 -26.57 9.52
CA LEU A 13 17.24 -27.28 8.99
C LEU A 13 16.40 -27.81 10.15
N HIS A 14 15.07 -27.64 10.12
CA HIS A 14 14.18 -28.39 11.01
C HIS A 14 14.04 -29.84 10.55
N GLY A 15 13.62 -30.06 9.30
CA GLY A 15 13.64 -31.38 8.63
C GLY A 15 12.45 -32.29 8.93
N ASP A 16 11.65 -31.97 9.96
CA ASP A 16 10.40 -32.64 10.31
C ASP A 16 9.26 -31.66 10.56
N LEU A 17 9.10 -30.66 9.68
CA LEU A 17 7.97 -29.74 9.80
C LEU A 17 6.67 -30.44 9.43
N LYS A 18 5.78 -30.52 10.42
CA LYS A 18 4.43 -31.09 10.29
C LYS A 18 3.52 -30.50 11.37
N PRO A 19 2.19 -30.57 11.20
CA PRO A 19 1.23 -30.03 12.16
C PRO A 19 1.41 -30.55 13.59
N GLU A 20 1.79 -31.81 13.75
CA GLU A 20 1.98 -32.45 15.06
C GLU A 20 3.12 -31.83 15.86
N ASN A 21 4.06 -31.15 15.18
CA ASN A 21 5.21 -30.49 15.78
C ASN A 21 4.97 -28.99 16.01
N ILE A 22 3.75 -28.49 15.75
CA ILE A 22 3.34 -27.09 15.93
C ILE A 22 2.29 -27.02 17.04
N PHE A 23 2.66 -26.44 18.17
CA PHE A 23 1.78 -26.29 19.32
C PHE A 23 1.17 -24.89 19.37
N LEU A 24 -0.13 -24.83 19.67
CA LEU A 24 -0.83 -23.59 19.99
C LEU A 24 -1.03 -23.50 21.51
N GLN A 25 -0.39 -22.52 22.13
CA GLN A 25 -0.56 -22.25 23.56
C GLN A 25 -1.90 -21.54 23.84
N SER A 26 -2.31 -21.52 25.12
CA SER A 26 -3.56 -20.88 25.57
C SER A 26 -3.61 -19.36 25.36
N ASN A 27 -2.45 -18.72 25.19
CA ASN A 27 -2.31 -17.31 24.85
C ASN A 27 -2.21 -17.07 23.32
N TYR A 28 -2.60 -18.05 22.51
CA TYR A 28 -2.51 -18.04 21.05
C TYR A 28 -1.08 -17.95 20.48
N GLN A 29 -0.04 -18.14 21.31
CA GLN A 29 1.32 -18.23 20.81
C GLN A 29 1.58 -19.59 20.16
N VAL A 30 2.16 -19.56 18.96
CA VAL A 30 2.57 -20.75 18.22
C VAL A 30 4.01 -21.12 18.60
N GLN A 31 4.23 -22.37 19.00
CA GLN A 31 5.55 -22.91 19.30
C GLN A 31 5.90 -24.06 18.37
N LEU A 32 7.14 -24.03 17.88
CA LEU A 32 7.71 -25.11 17.09
C LEU A 32 8.48 -26.07 18.01
N SER A 33 8.38 -27.37 17.74
CA SER A 33 8.92 -28.44 18.57
C SER A 33 9.51 -29.58 17.75
N ASP A 34 10.11 -30.56 18.44
CA ASP A 34 10.72 -31.77 17.86
C ASP A 34 11.87 -31.52 16.89
N PHE A 35 12.98 -31.05 17.46
CA PHE A 35 14.25 -30.85 16.77
C PHE A 35 15.07 -32.14 16.62
N GLY A 36 14.47 -33.33 16.79
CA GLY A 36 15.18 -34.61 16.75
C GLY A 36 15.85 -34.91 15.41
N LEU A 37 15.39 -34.25 14.33
CA LEU A 37 15.94 -34.34 12.98
C LEU A 37 16.62 -33.04 12.50
N ALA A 38 16.74 -32.04 13.39
CA ALA A 38 17.31 -30.76 13.05
C ALA A 38 18.83 -30.86 12.84
N LYS A 39 19.35 -30.19 11.81
CA LYS A 39 20.78 -30.30 11.45
C LYS A 39 21.33 -29.07 10.74
N ILE A 40 22.63 -28.86 10.86
CA ILE A 40 23.38 -27.87 10.07
C ILE A 40 23.81 -28.55 8.75
N PRO A 41 23.42 -28.04 7.56
CA PRO A 41 23.65 -28.71 6.28
C PRO A 41 25.11 -28.96 5.89
N SER A 42 26.07 -28.34 6.59
CA SER A 42 27.51 -28.49 6.35
C SER A 42 28.15 -29.72 6.99
N GLU A 43 27.46 -30.40 7.91
CA GLU A 43 28.00 -31.63 8.50
C GLU A 43 27.77 -32.81 7.55
N SER A 44 28.87 -33.20 6.89
CA SER A 44 28.96 -34.36 6.01
C SER A 44 28.74 -35.67 6.79
N SER A 45 27.49 -35.96 7.10
CA SER A 45 27.05 -37.27 7.59
C SER A 45 26.00 -37.78 6.63
N GLY A 46 26.39 -38.74 5.79
CA GLY A 46 25.53 -39.47 4.86
C GLY A 46 24.52 -40.37 5.59
N SER A 47 23.71 -39.81 6.48
CA SER A 47 22.58 -40.50 7.06
C SER A 47 21.45 -40.53 6.01
N ARG A 48 21.33 -41.66 5.32
CA ARG A 48 20.07 -42.02 4.66
C ARG A 48 19.04 -42.17 5.78
N PHE A 49 17.91 -41.49 5.67
CA PHE A 49 16.75 -41.71 6.54
C PHE A 49 16.42 -43.21 6.52
N SER A 50 16.74 -43.93 7.60
CA SER A 50 16.42 -45.33 7.78
C SER A 50 15.18 -45.43 8.64
N SER A 51 14.02 -45.41 8.00
CA SER A 51 12.71 -45.43 8.66
C SER A 51 12.07 -46.81 8.51
N SER A 52 12.06 -47.59 9.59
CA SER A 52 11.52 -48.97 9.63
C SER A 52 10.18 -49.08 10.37
N ASN A 53 9.45 -47.98 10.63
CA ASN A 53 8.18 -48.04 11.36
C ASN A 53 7.04 -47.31 10.63
N THR A 54 5.81 -47.83 10.79
CA THR A 54 4.57 -47.34 10.18
C THR A 54 4.14 -45.92 10.60
N GLN A 55 4.70 -45.38 11.69
CA GLN A 55 4.52 -43.96 12.08
C GLN A 55 5.21 -42.99 11.10
N ASP A 56 6.25 -43.43 10.38
CA ASP A 56 6.99 -42.61 9.41
C ASP A 56 6.17 -42.34 8.13
N ALA A 57 5.06 -43.06 7.93
CA ALA A 57 4.17 -42.88 6.79
C ALA A 57 3.41 -41.54 6.80
N GLY A 58 3.17 -40.96 7.98
CA GLY A 58 2.55 -39.65 8.15
C GLY A 58 3.52 -38.51 7.81
N THR A 59 4.74 -38.60 8.34
CA THR A 59 5.84 -37.64 8.11
C THR A 59 6.25 -37.56 6.63
N LEU A 60 6.32 -38.69 5.92
CA LEU A 60 6.73 -38.74 4.52
C LEU A 60 5.88 -37.89 3.58
N ARG A 61 4.62 -37.62 3.93
CA ARG A 61 3.67 -36.85 3.12
C ARG A 61 4.03 -35.36 3.04
N TYR A 62 4.79 -34.86 4.00
CA TYR A 62 5.27 -33.47 4.06
C TYR A 62 6.67 -33.30 3.48
N MET A 63 7.34 -34.41 3.10
CA MET A 63 8.71 -34.36 2.59
C MET A 63 8.79 -33.82 1.16
N ALA A 64 9.85 -33.06 0.92
CA ALA A 64 10.15 -32.46 -0.38
C ALA A 64 10.74 -33.50 -1.38
N PRO A 65 10.52 -33.33 -2.70
CA PRO A 65 10.91 -34.30 -3.73
C PRO A 65 12.42 -34.56 -3.81
N GLU A 66 13.25 -33.60 -3.41
CA GLU A 66 14.71 -33.74 -3.38
C GLU A 66 15.22 -34.80 -2.39
N PHE A 67 14.40 -35.23 -1.41
CA PHE A 67 14.75 -36.34 -0.52
C PHE A 67 14.65 -37.72 -1.19
N PHE A 68 14.00 -37.80 -2.35
CA PHE A 68 13.72 -39.05 -3.05
C PHE A 68 14.41 -39.17 -4.42
N THR A 69 15.20 -38.17 -4.83
CA THR A 69 15.87 -38.14 -6.14
C THR A 69 17.38 -38.30 -6.00
N ASP A 70 17.94 -39.33 -6.63
CA ASP A 70 19.31 -39.81 -6.40
C ASP A 70 20.38 -39.09 -7.25
N THR A 71 20.09 -37.89 -7.78
CA THR A 71 20.84 -37.34 -8.92
C THR A 71 22.00 -36.39 -8.62
N GLN A 72 22.35 -36.08 -7.36
CA GLN A 72 23.59 -35.33 -7.07
C GLN A 72 24.18 -35.63 -5.67
N PRO A 73 25.21 -36.49 -5.57
CA PRO A 73 26.01 -36.61 -4.36
C PRO A 73 27.02 -35.45 -4.29
N SER A 74 26.98 -34.72 -3.17
CA SER A 74 27.92 -33.67 -2.75
C SER A 74 27.76 -32.29 -3.42
N ARG A 75 27.62 -31.26 -2.56
CA ARG A 75 27.80 -29.81 -2.80
C ARG A 75 26.61 -28.97 -3.26
N SER A 76 25.51 -28.99 -2.52
CA SER A 76 24.64 -27.80 -2.44
C SER A 76 23.95 -27.71 -1.07
N PRO A 77 23.56 -26.50 -0.62
CA PRO A 77 22.82 -26.28 0.63
C PRO A 77 21.34 -26.77 0.52
N ARG A 78 21.16 -28.01 0.08
CA ARG A 78 19.87 -28.71 -0.07
C ARG A 78 19.38 -29.22 1.28
N SER A 79 18.76 -28.34 2.06
CA SER A 79 17.72 -28.79 2.99
C SER A 79 16.82 -27.69 3.51
N LEU A 80 17.30 -26.45 3.70
CA LEU A 80 16.44 -25.36 4.22
C LEU A 80 15.16 -25.14 3.37
N PRO A 81 15.22 -25.17 2.01
CA PRO A 81 14.00 -25.08 1.20
C PRO A 81 13.04 -26.27 1.34
N ALA A 82 13.46 -27.37 1.96
CA ALA A 82 12.57 -28.50 2.22
C ALA A 82 11.59 -28.21 3.37
N ASP A 83 12.00 -27.40 4.35
CA ASP A 83 11.09 -26.86 5.37
C ASP A 83 10.01 -25.97 4.71
N ILE A 84 10.38 -25.22 3.66
CA ILE A 84 9.44 -24.37 2.91
C ILE A 84 8.39 -25.19 2.18
N TRP A 85 8.78 -26.32 1.58
CA TRP A 85 7.84 -27.26 0.96
C TRP A 85 6.83 -27.80 1.98
N ALA A 86 7.31 -28.20 3.15
CA ALA A 86 6.47 -28.70 4.24
C ALA A 86 5.51 -27.61 4.76
N LEU A 87 5.98 -26.36 4.89
CA LEU A 87 5.14 -25.21 5.26
C LEU A 87 3.99 -24.97 4.28
N GLY A 88 4.22 -25.12 2.97
CA GLY A 88 3.16 -25.03 1.96
C GLY A 88 2.01 -26.02 2.26
N TRP A 89 2.35 -27.26 2.61
CA TRP A 89 1.38 -28.28 3.00
C TRP A 89 0.70 -28.00 4.34
N ILE A 90 1.42 -27.44 5.30
CA ILE A 90 0.83 -27.01 6.58
C ILE A 90 -0.19 -25.88 6.36
N PHE A 91 0.12 -24.88 5.54
CA PHE A 91 -0.83 -23.81 5.20
C PHE A 91 -2.08 -24.36 4.51
N TYR A 92 -1.89 -25.26 3.55
CA TYR A 92 -3.00 -25.92 2.88
C TYR A 92 -3.90 -26.66 3.88
N MET A 93 -3.30 -27.41 4.82
CA MET A 93 -4.04 -28.11 5.85
C MET A 93 -4.76 -27.16 6.81
N ILE A 94 -4.14 -26.04 7.20
CA ILE A 94 -4.80 -25.03 8.04
C ILE A 94 -6.05 -24.47 7.33
N LEU A 95 -5.96 -24.19 6.03
CA LEU A 95 -7.08 -23.60 5.30
C LEU A 95 -8.18 -24.58 4.89
N THR A 96 -7.84 -25.86 4.67
CA THR A 96 -8.79 -26.85 4.13
C THR A 96 -9.17 -27.94 5.13
N GLY A 97 -8.42 -28.09 6.22
CA GLY A 97 -8.51 -29.23 7.13
C GLY A 97 -7.97 -30.55 6.56
N LEU A 98 -7.38 -30.54 5.36
CA LEU A 98 -6.95 -31.75 4.65
C LEU A 98 -5.43 -31.96 4.73
N HIS A 99 -5.02 -33.16 5.13
CA HIS A 99 -3.62 -33.58 5.05
C HIS A 99 -3.19 -33.84 3.60
N PRO A 100 -1.88 -33.80 3.29
CA PRO A 100 -1.39 -34.11 1.96
C PRO A 100 -1.79 -35.53 1.53
N TYR A 101 -2.31 -35.65 0.31
CA TYR A 101 -2.69 -36.93 -0.29
C TYR A 101 -3.76 -37.71 0.52
N THR A 102 -4.72 -36.99 1.12
CA THR A 102 -5.83 -37.57 1.91
C THR A 102 -6.74 -38.48 1.08
N ASP A 103 -6.84 -38.25 -0.24
CA ASP A 103 -7.53 -39.11 -1.20
C ASP A 103 -6.86 -40.49 -1.37
N MET A 104 -5.60 -40.61 -0.96
CA MET A 104 -4.80 -41.83 -1.02
C MET A 104 -4.66 -42.49 0.35
N ARG A 105 -5.78 -42.73 1.04
CA ARG A 105 -5.79 -43.55 2.27
C ARG A 105 -5.63 -45.03 1.92
N GLY A 106 -4.74 -45.73 2.63
CA GLY A 106 -4.49 -47.17 2.44
C GLY A 106 -3.56 -47.54 1.28
N VAL A 107 -2.95 -46.56 0.59
CA VAL A 107 -1.96 -46.82 -0.48
C VAL A 107 -0.57 -47.07 0.10
N SER A 108 0.30 -47.71 -0.68
CA SER A 108 1.70 -47.94 -0.30
C SER A 108 2.51 -46.64 -0.27
N LEU A 109 3.55 -46.58 0.57
CA LEU A 109 4.48 -45.44 0.65
C LEU A 109 5.11 -45.11 -0.70
N LEU A 110 5.42 -46.12 -1.51
CA LEU A 110 6.00 -45.96 -2.84
C LEU A 110 5.08 -45.16 -3.78
N GLN A 111 3.76 -45.31 -3.65
CA GLN A 111 2.80 -44.55 -4.46
C GLN A 111 2.75 -43.07 -4.04
N ILE A 112 2.87 -42.78 -2.74
CA ILE A 112 2.95 -41.40 -2.24
C ILE A 112 4.24 -40.75 -2.73
N ILE A 113 5.38 -41.44 -2.62
CA ILE A 113 6.67 -40.97 -3.13
C ILE A 113 6.59 -40.70 -4.63
N ASN A 114 5.96 -41.59 -5.40
CA ASN A 114 5.75 -41.39 -6.83
C ASN A 114 4.89 -40.14 -7.11
N CYS A 115 3.86 -39.86 -6.31
CA CYS A 115 3.08 -38.63 -6.45
C CYS A 115 3.92 -37.37 -6.15
N ILE A 116 4.75 -37.40 -5.11
CA ILE A 116 5.65 -36.29 -4.76
C ILE A 116 6.67 -36.05 -5.88
N GLN A 117 7.31 -37.10 -6.40
CA GLN A 117 8.30 -37.03 -7.48
C GLN A 117 7.70 -36.54 -8.81
N ASN A 118 6.44 -36.89 -9.10
CA ASN A 118 5.71 -36.39 -10.27
C ASN A 118 5.03 -35.03 -10.02
N HIS A 119 5.38 -34.35 -8.92
CA HIS A 119 4.89 -33.01 -8.57
C HIS A 119 3.35 -32.93 -8.53
N ARG A 120 2.71 -33.95 -7.96
CA ARG A 120 1.27 -33.92 -7.68
C ARG A 120 1.04 -33.02 -6.46
N ILE A 121 0.62 -31.78 -6.71
CA ILE A 121 0.18 -30.80 -5.70
C ILE A 121 -1.35 -30.90 -5.49
N PRO A 122 -1.94 -30.29 -4.44
CA PRO A 122 -3.38 -30.42 -4.21
C PRO A 122 -4.21 -29.63 -5.23
N LEU A 123 -5.51 -29.91 -5.30
CA LEU A 123 -6.44 -29.10 -6.09
C LEU A 123 -6.50 -27.68 -5.53
N GLU A 124 -6.70 -26.71 -6.43
CA GLU A 124 -6.90 -25.32 -6.04
C GLU A 124 -8.16 -25.23 -5.16
N PRO A 125 -8.16 -24.43 -4.09
CA PRO A 125 -9.26 -24.42 -3.14
C PRO A 125 -10.63 -24.14 -3.77
N LYS A 126 -10.68 -23.29 -4.80
CA LYS A 126 -11.91 -23.01 -5.58
C LYS A 126 -12.54 -24.23 -6.26
N ASP A 127 -11.76 -25.29 -6.49
CA ASP A 127 -12.21 -26.52 -7.12
C ASP A 127 -12.65 -27.57 -6.08
N ILE A 128 -12.60 -27.23 -4.78
CA ILE A 128 -13.08 -28.08 -3.67
C ILE A 128 -14.59 -27.80 -3.46
N PRO A 129 -15.46 -28.82 -3.57
CA PRO A 129 -16.91 -28.63 -3.40
C PRO A 129 -17.30 -28.21 -1.97
N ASN A 130 -18.36 -27.39 -1.84
CA ASN A 130 -19.00 -26.98 -0.58
C ASN A 130 -18.10 -26.19 0.40
N GLN A 131 -17.38 -25.18 -0.10
CA GLN A 131 -16.63 -24.27 0.76
C GLN A 131 -17.44 -23.04 1.20
N ASP A 132 -17.08 -22.49 2.35
CA ASP A 132 -17.54 -21.19 2.84
C ASP A 132 -16.93 -20.06 1.99
N ASP A 133 -17.73 -19.05 1.63
CA ASP A 133 -17.32 -17.95 0.75
C ASP A 133 -16.15 -17.14 1.35
N ASP A 134 -16.11 -16.98 2.67
CA ASP A 134 -15.02 -16.26 3.36
C ASP A 134 -13.70 -17.05 3.35
N LEU A 135 -13.80 -18.38 3.48
CA LEU A 135 -12.64 -19.27 3.37
C LEU A 135 -12.12 -19.34 1.93
N LEU A 136 -13.02 -19.35 0.94
CA LEU A 136 -12.67 -19.39 -0.48
C LEU A 136 -11.85 -18.15 -0.89
N ARG A 137 -12.20 -16.98 -0.34
CA ARG A 137 -11.49 -15.73 -0.57
C ARG A 137 -10.07 -15.76 0.01
N LEU A 138 -9.93 -16.05 1.31
CA LEU A 138 -8.62 -16.17 1.96
C LEU A 138 -7.73 -17.24 1.29
N GLN A 139 -8.35 -18.36 0.90
CA GLN A 139 -7.69 -19.43 0.17
C GLN A 139 -7.19 -18.99 -1.20
N SER A 140 -7.98 -18.22 -1.96
CA SER A 140 -7.58 -17.68 -3.26
C SER A 140 -6.41 -16.71 -3.14
N THR A 141 -6.36 -15.92 -2.07
CA THR A 141 -5.31 -14.91 -1.84
C THR A 141 -4.00 -15.54 -1.36
N VAL A 142 -4.06 -16.60 -0.54
CA VAL A 142 -2.86 -17.31 -0.04
C VAL A 142 -2.36 -18.39 -1.01
N TRP A 143 -3.21 -18.87 -1.93
CA TRP A 143 -2.89 -19.94 -2.88
C TRP A 143 -1.61 -19.70 -3.72
N PRO A 144 -1.35 -18.50 -4.29
CA PRO A 144 -0.11 -18.25 -5.02
C PRO A 144 1.14 -18.49 -4.15
N ILE A 145 1.09 -18.11 -2.87
CA ILE A 145 2.19 -18.32 -1.92
C ILE A 145 2.43 -19.82 -1.69
N MET A 146 1.36 -20.60 -1.54
CA MET A 146 1.48 -22.06 -1.39
C MET A 146 2.09 -22.72 -2.63
N ARG A 147 1.69 -22.28 -3.84
CA ARG A 147 2.27 -22.82 -5.09
C ARG A 147 3.76 -22.55 -5.20
N GLU A 148 4.22 -21.35 -4.84
CA GLU A 148 5.65 -21.03 -4.80
C GLU A 148 6.42 -21.94 -3.81
N CYS A 149 5.80 -22.30 -2.67
CA CYS A 149 6.41 -23.22 -1.70
C CYS A 149 6.62 -24.63 -2.29
N TRP A 150 5.79 -25.05 -3.23
CA TRP A 150 5.86 -26.37 -3.86
C TRP A 150 6.69 -26.41 -5.14
N GLU A 151 7.44 -25.36 -5.49
CA GLU A 151 8.33 -25.42 -6.65
C GLU A 151 9.28 -26.65 -6.60
N ILE A 152 9.39 -27.38 -7.72
CA ILE A 152 10.20 -28.61 -7.80
C ILE A 152 11.67 -28.28 -7.51
N SER A 153 12.16 -27.18 -8.09
CA SER A 153 13.52 -26.72 -7.83
C SER A 153 13.60 -26.07 -6.45
N PRO A 154 14.42 -26.58 -5.51
CA PRO A 154 14.55 -26.01 -4.19
C PRO A 154 15.00 -24.54 -4.17
N THR A 155 15.71 -24.09 -5.21
CA THR A 155 16.23 -22.71 -5.32
C THR A 155 15.17 -21.70 -5.74
N HIS A 156 14.05 -22.14 -6.31
CA HIS A 156 12.95 -21.25 -6.69
C HIS A 156 11.92 -21.06 -5.57
N ARG A 157 11.99 -21.87 -4.51
CA ARG A 157 11.14 -21.70 -3.34
C ARG A 157 11.53 -20.41 -2.60
N PRO A 158 10.56 -19.61 -2.14
CA PRO A 158 10.82 -18.39 -1.40
C PRO A 158 11.43 -18.69 -0.02
N LYS A 159 12.09 -17.69 0.59
CA LYS A 159 12.57 -17.84 1.98
C LYS A 159 11.42 -17.69 2.96
N ALA A 160 11.62 -18.18 4.18
CA ALA A 160 10.64 -18.05 5.26
C ALA A 160 10.27 -16.57 5.55
N GLU A 161 11.24 -15.66 5.47
CA GLU A 161 11.03 -14.21 5.64
C GLU A 161 10.14 -13.63 4.53
N ASP A 162 10.40 -14.00 3.28
CA ASP A 162 9.62 -13.53 2.12
C ASP A 162 8.16 -14.00 2.22
N ILE A 163 7.95 -15.26 2.65
CA ILE A 163 6.61 -15.82 2.87
C ILE A 163 5.90 -15.10 4.02
N GLU A 164 6.60 -14.83 5.12
CA GLU A 164 6.03 -14.10 6.26
C GLU A 164 5.56 -12.71 5.84
N GLN A 165 6.38 -11.99 5.08
CA GLN A 165 6.00 -10.68 4.54
C GLN A 165 4.78 -10.80 3.62
N LYS A 166 4.78 -11.72 2.66
CA LYS A 166 3.65 -11.91 1.73
C LYS A 166 2.36 -12.27 2.48
N LEU A 167 2.41 -13.15 3.47
CA LEU A 167 1.25 -13.51 4.28
C LEU A 167 0.73 -12.33 5.10
N ARG A 168 1.62 -11.51 5.67
CA ARG A 168 1.24 -10.28 6.37
C ARG A 168 0.56 -9.31 5.42
N GLU A 169 1.11 -9.07 4.23
CA GLU A 169 0.49 -8.23 3.20
C GLU A 169 -0.93 -8.72 2.85
N VAL A 170 -1.10 -10.03 2.65
CA VAL A 170 -2.41 -10.64 2.37
C VAL A 170 -3.39 -10.47 3.53
N MET A 171 -2.98 -10.75 4.77
CA MET A 171 -3.84 -10.60 5.94
C MET A 171 -4.26 -9.14 6.15
N LEU A 172 -3.37 -8.19 5.90
CA LEU A 172 -3.65 -6.75 6.03
C LEU A 172 -4.61 -6.27 4.93
N LEU A 173 -4.46 -6.78 3.69
CA LEU A 173 -5.38 -6.50 2.59
C LEU A 173 -6.78 -7.08 2.84
N GLU A 174 -6.88 -8.34 3.25
CA GLU A 174 -8.17 -8.95 3.60
C GLU A 174 -8.83 -8.23 4.78
N HIS A 175 -8.06 -7.83 5.80
CA HIS A 175 -8.57 -7.06 6.93
C HIS A 175 -9.01 -5.64 6.51
N SER A 176 -8.33 -4.98 5.57
CA SER A 176 -8.78 -3.69 5.03
C SER A 176 -10.06 -3.80 4.19
N LEU A 177 -10.25 -4.91 3.49
CA LEU A 177 -11.39 -5.12 2.59
C LEU A 177 -12.60 -5.78 3.26
N ALA A 178 -12.42 -6.47 4.38
CA ALA A 178 -13.50 -7.03 5.20
C ALA A 178 -14.09 -5.98 6.17
N PHE A 179 -13.34 -4.93 6.50
CA PHE A 179 -13.80 -3.83 7.33
C PHE A 179 -14.54 -2.79 6.48
N GLY A 180 -15.84 -3.00 6.30
CA GLY A 180 -16.77 -1.98 5.78
C GLY A 180 -17.15 -0.90 6.82
N GLY A 181 -16.38 -0.75 7.90
CA GLY A 181 -16.73 0.09 9.05
C GLY A 181 -15.50 0.56 9.83
N PRO A 182 -15.64 1.61 10.67
CA PRO A 182 -14.51 2.15 11.41
C PRO A 182 -14.01 1.11 12.41
N MET A 183 -12.70 0.88 12.39
CA MET A 183 -12.00 -0.07 13.27
C MET A 183 -12.21 0.16 14.79
N PHE A 184 -12.77 1.31 15.19
CA PHE A 184 -13.18 1.62 16.57
C PHE A 184 -14.59 2.24 16.59
N ASP A 185 -15.63 1.40 16.55
CA ASP A 185 -17.01 1.84 16.82
C ASP A 185 -17.32 1.93 18.33
N SER A 186 -16.37 1.55 19.20
CA SER A 186 -16.48 1.78 20.64
C SER A 186 -15.96 3.18 21.01
N GLU A 187 -16.76 3.94 21.76
CA GLU A 187 -16.41 5.30 22.25
C GLU A 187 -15.17 5.34 23.16
N GLU A 188 -14.63 4.18 23.56
CA GLU A 188 -13.40 4.06 24.36
C GLU A 188 -12.42 3.05 23.72
N PRO A 189 -11.14 3.43 23.53
CA PRO A 189 -10.12 2.49 23.10
C PRO A 189 -9.83 1.48 24.22
N ASP A 190 -9.86 0.19 23.88
CA ASP A 190 -9.56 -0.89 24.80
C ASP A 190 -8.05 -1.00 25.02
N GLU A 191 -7.56 -0.38 26.10
CA GLU A 191 -6.15 -0.42 26.53
C GLU A 191 -5.66 -1.84 26.88
N THR A 192 -6.54 -2.84 26.92
CA THR A 192 -6.18 -4.23 27.26
C THR A 192 -5.80 -5.10 26.05
N ARG A 193 -5.92 -4.56 24.82
CA ARG A 193 -5.61 -5.31 23.60
C ARG A 193 -4.09 -5.39 23.37
N PRO A 194 -3.49 -6.59 23.30
CA PRO A 194 -2.03 -6.74 23.20
C PRO A 194 -1.51 -6.31 21.82
N SER A 195 -0.31 -5.70 21.82
CA SER A 195 0.40 -5.30 20.60
C SER A 195 0.72 -6.52 19.72
N VAL A 196 0.53 -6.35 18.41
CA VAL A 196 0.83 -7.39 17.40
C VAL A 196 2.28 -7.31 16.89
N ILE A 197 2.97 -6.15 17.04
CA ILE A 197 4.29 -5.87 16.45
C ILE A 197 5.11 -4.92 17.39
N GLY A 198 6.43 -5.09 17.52
CA GLY A 198 7.27 -4.26 18.41
C GLY A 198 7.76 -2.93 17.81
N ASP A 199 8.19 -1.99 18.65
CA ASP A 199 8.59 -0.60 18.32
C ASP A 199 9.67 -0.49 17.21
N GLU A 200 10.66 -1.38 17.25
CA GLU A 200 11.73 -1.43 16.23
C GLU A 200 11.21 -1.90 14.87
N GLU A 201 10.19 -2.78 14.87
CA GLU A 201 9.61 -3.35 13.65
C GLU A 201 8.68 -2.35 12.94
N ALA A 202 7.93 -1.53 13.70
CA ALA A 202 7.15 -0.43 13.12
C ALA A 202 8.04 0.59 12.40
N SER A 203 9.14 0.98 13.05
CA SER A 203 10.13 1.92 12.47
C SER A 203 10.80 1.36 11.21
N LEU A 204 11.02 0.03 11.16
CA LEU A 204 11.60 -0.65 10.00
C LEU A 204 10.62 -0.71 8.82
N LEU A 205 9.32 -0.91 9.08
CA LEU A 205 8.27 -0.93 8.07
C LEU A 205 8.10 0.45 7.41
N GLU A 206 8.15 1.53 8.18
CA GLU A 206 8.15 2.91 7.64
C GLU A 206 9.35 3.18 6.73
N LEU A 207 10.55 2.81 7.19
CA LEU A 207 11.78 3.00 6.42
C LEU A 207 11.74 2.20 5.11
N ASN A 208 11.18 1.00 5.14
CA ASN A 208 11.02 0.15 3.95
C ASN A 208 9.91 0.66 3.02
N ALA A 209 8.80 1.19 3.54
CA ALA A 209 7.77 1.85 2.74
C ALA A 209 8.32 3.02 1.92
N GLY A 210 9.19 3.85 2.53
CA GLY A 210 9.89 4.94 1.83
C GLY A 210 10.81 4.47 0.70
N LYS A 211 11.47 3.32 0.85
CA LYS A 211 12.29 2.71 -0.21
C LYS A 211 11.44 2.07 -1.31
N LEU A 212 10.31 1.45 -0.94
CA LEU A 212 9.38 0.79 -1.85
C LEU A 212 8.62 1.78 -2.76
N ARG A 213 8.40 3.03 -2.31
CA ARG A 213 7.77 4.11 -3.12
C ARG A 213 8.41 4.29 -4.50
N LYS A 214 9.72 4.07 -4.61
CA LYS A 214 10.47 4.25 -5.88
C LYS A 214 10.38 3.05 -6.83
N ILE A 215 9.96 1.88 -6.35
CA ILE A 215 10.09 0.60 -7.08
C ILE A 215 8.71 0.03 -7.42
N ASN A 216 7.76 0.12 -6.50
CA ASN A 216 6.40 -0.37 -6.71
C ASN A 216 5.41 0.44 -5.85
N PRO A 217 4.67 1.39 -6.45
CA PRO A 217 3.75 2.27 -5.74
C PRO A 217 2.66 1.53 -4.96
N GLU A 218 2.17 0.40 -5.47
CA GLU A 218 1.14 -0.38 -4.78
C GLU A 218 1.67 -1.14 -3.56
N LYS A 219 2.91 -1.65 -3.63
CA LYS A 219 3.58 -2.23 -2.45
C LYS A 219 3.92 -1.18 -1.40
N ALA A 220 4.26 0.03 -1.82
CA ALA A 220 4.46 1.16 -0.91
C ALA A 220 3.16 1.57 -0.21
N ARG A 221 2.03 1.55 -0.94
CA ARG A 221 0.68 1.78 -0.41
C ARG A 221 0.26 0.73 0.61
N ALA A 222 0.48 -0.56 0.33
CA ALA A 222 0.25 -1.64 1.30
C ALA A 222 1.17 -1.55 2.53
N SER A 223 2.41 -1.11 2.35
CA SER A 223 3.36 -0.88 3.46
C SER A 223 2.99 0.34 4.32
N LEU A 224 2.36 1.37 3.75
CA LEU A 224 1.81 2.51 4.49
C LEU A 224 0.55 2.14 5.27
N VAL A 225 -0.31 1.29 4.72
CA VAL A 225 -1.42 0.67 5.47
C VAL A 225 -0.87 -0.21 6.58
N ALA A 226 0.18 -1.00 6.33
CA ALA A 226 0.85 -1.81 7.33
C ALA A 226 1.56 -0.98 8.41
N ALA A 227 2.11 0.20 8.07
CA ALA A 227 2.72 1.13 9.01
C ALA A 227 1.66 1.85 9.85
N ALA A 228 0.54 2.26 9.24
CA ALA A 228 -0.63 2.77 9.95
C ALA A 228 -1.23 1.69 10.88
N LEU A 229 -1.30 0.43 10.43
CA LEU A 229 -1.66 -0.76 11.21
C LEU A 229 -0.58 -1.16 12.25
N GLY A 230 0.68 -0.74 12.06
CA GLY A 230 1.75 -0.85 13.06
C GLY A 230 1.63 0.20 14.16
N TYR A 231 1.18 1.42 13.82
CA TYR A 231 0.79 2.45 14.79
C TYR A 231 -0.43 2.04 15.64
N LEU A 232 -1.24 1.10 15.15
CA LEU A 232 -2.49 0.66 15.78
C LEU A 232 -2.38 -0.21 17.03
N CYS A 233 -1.21 -0.29 17.65
CA CYS A 233 -1.01 -1.04 18.88
C CYS A 233 -0.42 -0.21 20.02
N TYR A 234 -0.49 1.13 19.96
CA TYR A 234 -0.26 1.97 21.12
C TYR A 234 -1.58 2.38 21.76
N GLY A 235 -1.78 2.00 23.02
CA GLY A 235 -2.91 2.37 23.88
C GLY A 235 -2.95 3.86 24.22
N CYS A 236 -2.90 4.74 23.22
CA CYS A 236 -3.03 6.17 23.36
C CYS A 236 -4.15 6.66 22.43
N LYS A 237 -5.16 7.34 23.00
CA LYS A 237 -6.28 7.96 22.26
C LYS A 237 -5.79 8.78 21.06
N HIS A 238 -4.63 9.42 21.15
CA HIS A 238 -4.07 10.28 20.10
C HIS A 238 -3.66 9.53 18.81
N ASP A 239 -3.31 8.24 18.91
CA ASP A 239 -2.75 7.47 17.79
C ASP A 239 -3.83 6.74 16.97
N ALA A 240 -4.97 6.41 17.62
CA ALA A 240 -6.10 5.74 16.98
C ALA A 240 -6.74 6.59 15.88
N TYR A 241 -7.02 7.88 16.11
CA TYR A 241 -7.69 8.74 15.12
C TYR A 241 -6.73 9.25 14.04
N THR A 242 -5.46 9.45 14.38
CA THR A 242 -4.39 9.72 13.40
C THR A 242 -4.32 8.56 12.40
N THR A 243 -4.45 7.33 12.87
CA THR A 243 -4.51 6.16 12.00
C THR A 243 -5.78 6.12 11.15
N GLN A 244 -6.95 6.43 11.72
CA GLN A 244 -8.19 6.51 10.93
C GLN A 244 -8.06 7.54 9.79
N ILE A 245 -7.43 8.68 10.05
CA ILE A 245 -7.14 9.69 9.03
C ILE A 245 -6.20 9.14 7.95
N GLN A 246 -5.12 8.46 8.34
CA GLN A 246 -4.17 7.86 7.39
C GLN A 246 -4.82 6.78 6.51
N ILE A 247 -5.61 5.88 7.09
CA ILE A 247 -6.38 4.87 6.35
C ILE A 247 -7.34 5.56 5.38
N GLY A 248 -8.05 6.60 5.85
CA GLY A 248 -8.94 7.40 5.01
C GLY A 248 -8.22 7.95 3.77
N TRP A 249 -7.03 8.54 3.93
CA TRP A 249 -6.23 9.03 2.80
C TRP A 249 -5.80 7.94 1.83
N ILE A 250 -5.47 6.75 2.32
CA ILE A 250 -5.12 5.62 1.46
C ILE A 250 -6.33 5.14 0.65
N LEU A 251 -7.51 5.10 1.28
CA LEU A 251 -8.76 4.73 0.61
C LEU A 251 -9.19 5.76 -0.45
N ILE A 252 -8.91 7.05 -0.22
CA ILE A 252 -9.08 8.11 -1.23
C ILE A 252 -8.21 7.81 -2.46
N ASP A 253 -6.93 7.48 -2.26
CA ASP A 253 -6.01 7.14 -3.37
C ASP A 253 -6.44 5.88 -4.15
N GLN A 254 -7.21 5.00 -3.50
CA GLN A 254 -7.79 3.79 -4.11
C GLN A 254 -9.17 4.03 -4.73
N HIS A 255 -9.65 5.28 -4.78
CA HIS A 255 -11.01 5.63 -5.22
C HIS A 255 -12.13 4.93 -4.42
N GLN A 256 -11.84 4.49 -3.19
CA GLN A 256 -12.81 3.89 -2.27
C GLN A 256 -13.42 4.96 -1.35
N PHE A 257 -14.11 5.93 -1.97
CA PHE A 257 -14.55 7.15 -1.30
C PHE A 257 -15.54 6.92 -0.14
N LEU A 258 -16.45 5.95 -0.29
CA LEU A 258 -17.42 5.62 0.76
C LEU A 258 -16.73 5.09 2.02
N ALA A 259 -15.79 4.16 1.83
CA ALA A 259 -15.00 3.61 2.95
C ALA A 259 -14.14 4.71 3.59
N ALA A 260 -13.48 5.54 2.77
CA ALA A 260 -12.70 6.67 3.27
C ALA A 260 -13.55 7.62 4.15
N GLN A 261 -14.77 7.95 3.70
CA GLN A 261 -15.70 8.80 4.44
C GLN A 261 -16.04 8.20 5.81
N THR A 262 -16.28 6.89 5.89
CA THR A 262 -16.54 6.20 7.16
C THR A 262 -15.40 6.34 8.16
N HIS A 263 -14.15 6.18 7.70
CA HIS A 263 -12.96 6.33 8.54
C HIS A 263 -12.77 7.77 9.03
N PHE A 264 -12.93 8.77 8.15
CA PHE A 264 -12.82 10.17 8.58
C PHE A 264 -13.96 10.59 9.52
N ASN A 265 -15.20 10.13 9.31
CA ASN A 265 -16.31 10.41 10.22
C ASN A 265 -16.04 9.86 11.62
N ALA A 266 -15.43 8.67 11.72
CA ALA A 266 -15.05 8.11 13.00
C ALA A 266 -13.93 8.90 13.68
N ALA A 267 -12.94 9.39 12.93
CA ALA A 267 -11.92 10.28 13.45
C ALA A 267 -12.51 11.61 13.94
N GLN A 268 -13.45 12.20 13.18
CA GLN A 268 -14.07 13.49 13.50
C GLN A 268 -14.83 13.48 14.83
N ARG A 269 -15.42 12.34 15.24
CA ARG A 269 -16.14 12.23 16.52
C ARG A 269 -15.28 12.47 17.75
N VAL A 270 -13.95 12.41 17.61
CA VAL A 270 -13.03 12.49 18.76
C VAL A 270 -11.94 13.55 18.58
N VAL A 271 -11.59 13.91 17.35
CA VAL A 271 -10.60 14.97 17.12
C VAL A 271 -11.26 16.34 17.26
N ASP A 272 -11.08 16.96 18.43
CA ASP A 272 -11.74 18.24 18.74
C ASP A 272 -10.93 19.49 18.33
N ALA A 273 -9.61 19.39 18.13
CA ALA A 273 -8.74 20.54 17.79
C ALA A 273 -7.39 20.16 17.15
N GLY A 274 -6.70 21.14 16.55
CA GLY A 274 -5.33 21.01 16.01
C GLY A 274 -5.23 20.69 14.52
N ASP A 275 -4.02 20.33 14.05
CA ASP A 275 -3.76 19.97 12.64
C ASP A 275 -4.57 18.75 12.17
N LEU A 276 -4.81 17.81 13.07
CA LEU A 276 -5.52 16.57 12.77
C LEU A 276 -6.97 16.82 12.35
N ILE A 277 -7.67 17.79 12.96
CA ILE A 277 -9.04 18.11 12.54
C ILE A 277 -9.04 18.80 11.18
N VAL A 278 -8.01 19.59 10.84
CA VAL A 278 -7.86 20.17 9.51
C VAL A 278 -7.67 19.07 8.46
N GLY A 279 -6.78 18.11 8.73
CA GLY A 279 -6.56 16.94 7.88
C GLY A 279 -7.80 16.07 7.72
N CYS A 280 -8.55 15.86 8.80
CA CYS A 280 -9.80 15.10 8.79
C CYS A 280 -10.91 15.78 7.96
N GLN A 281 -11.14 17.07 8.16
CA GLN A 281 -12.14 17.82 7.40
C GLN A 281 -11.78 17.87 5.91
N ARG A 282 -10.50 18.05 5.58
CA ARG A 282 -10.01 17.99 4.20
C ARG A 282 -10.21 16.60 3.58
N GLY A 283 -9.99 15.53 4.35
CA GLY A 283 -10.22 14.15 3.92
C GLY A 283 -11.70 13.86 3.62
N LEU A 284 -12.60 14.31 4.51
CA LEU A 284 -14.06 14.25 4.29
C LEU A 284 -14.47 15.01 3.02
N ALA A 285 -13.90 16.20 2.80
CA ALA A 285 -14.18 16.98 1.62
C ALA A 285 -13.79 16.23 0.34
N LYS A 286 -12.61 15.58 0.30
CA LYS A 286 -12.20 14.77 -0.85
C LYS A 286 -13.06 13.53 -1.06
N ALA A 287 -13.45 12.85 0.02
CA ALA A 287 -14.37 11.72 -0.06
C ALA A 287 -15.70 12.15 -0.67
N ALA A 288 -16.24 13.28 -0.21
CA ALA A 288 -17.47 13.85 -0.72
C ALA A 288 -17.37 14.25 -2.20
N VAL A 289 -16.26 14.87 -2.65
CA VAL A 289 -16.01 15.13 -4.08
C VAL A 289 -16.04 13.83 -4.90
N GLY A 290 -15.33 12.79 -4.45
CA GLY A 290 -15.30 11.50 -5.15
C GLY A 290 -16.64 10.76 -5.20
N LEU A 291 -17.52 11.02 -4.23
CA LEU A 291 -18.91 10.54 -4.21
C LEU A 291 -19.88 11.43 -5.03
N GLY A 292 -19.43 12.58 -5.52
CA GLY A 292 -20.27 13.56 -6.22
C GLY A 292 -21.09 14.48 -5.31
N ASN A 293 -20.83 14.49 -4.00
CA ASN A 293 -21.49 15.33 -3.00
C ASN A 293 -20.74 16.66 -2.81
N PHE A 294 -20.80 17.54 -3.79
CA PHE A 294 -19.97 18.75 -3.76
C PHE A 294 -20.42 19.82 -2.74
N ASP A 295 -21.72 19.92 -2.43
CA ASP A 295 -22.21 20.82 -1.36
C ASP A 295 -21.55 20.46 -0.02
N GLU A 296 -21.59 19.17 0.32
CA GLU A 296 -20.94 18.59 1.50
C GLU A 296 -19.43 18.82 1.47
N ALA A 297 -18.80 18.63 0.30
CA ALA A 297 -17.36 18.87 0.14
C ALA A 297 -16.98 20.33 0.43
N ILE A 298 -17.74 21.29 -0.09
CA ILE A 298 -17.49 22.72 0.10
C ILE A 298 -17.64 23.09 1.58
N GLU A 299 -18.68 22.58 2.26
CA GLU A 299 -18.84 22.78 3.70
C GLU A 299 -17.64 22.26 4.49
N HIS A 300 -17.17 21.06 4.19
CA HIS A 300 -15.99 20.49 4.82
C HIS A 300 -14.70 21.27 4.53
N TYR A 301 -14.51 21.78 3.31
CA TYR A 301 -13.37 22.63 2.99
C TYR A 301 -13.39 23.97 3.74
N TYR A 302 -14.55 24.65 3.81
CA TYR A 302 -14.67 25.88 4.62
C TYR A 302 -14.45 25.61 6.10
N SER A 303 -15.00 24.50 6.60
CA SER A 303 -14.82 23.99 7.95
C SER A 303 -13.33 23.73 8.26
N ALA A 304 -12.59 23.15 7.31
CA ALA A 304 -11.13 22.98 7.40
C ALA A 304 -10.40 24.32 7.41
N LEU A 305 -10.78 25.25 6.53
CA LEU A 305 -10.13 26.57 6.38
C LEU A 305 -10.27 27.42 7.64
N VAL A 306 -11.46 27.47 8.24
CA VAL A 306 -11.70 28.22 9.49
C VAL A 306 -10.82 27.68 10.62
N ARG A 307 -10.70 26.36 10.74
CA ARG A 307 -9.85 25.72 11.74
C ARG A 307 -8.37 25.93 11.46
N CYS A 308 -7.97 25.84 10.20
CA CYS A 308 -6.62 26.11 9.73
C CYS A 308 -6.16 27.52 10.13
N ARG A 309 -7.01 28.53 9.88
CA ARG A 309 -6.77 29.92 10.28
C ARG A 309 -6.73 30.13 11.79
N ALA A 310 -7.63 29.48 12.53
CA ALA A 310 -7.65 29.56 13.98
C ALA A 310 -6.39 28.93 14.62
N GLY A 311 -5.84 27.89 13.99
CA GLY A 311 -4.62 27.21 14.43
C GLY A 311 -3.31 27.83 13.93
N GLY A 312 -3.37 28.72 12.93
CA GLY A 312 -2.17 29.32 12.33
C GLY A 312 -1.40 28.35 11.41
N PHE A 313 -2.07 27.38 10.81
CA PHE A 313 -1.45 26.31 10.01
C PHE A 313 -1.27 26.71 8.55
N VAL A 314 -0.44 27.71 8.31
CA VAL A 314 -0.34 28.38 6.99
C VAL A 314 0.07 27.42 5.86
N ASP A 315 0.78 26.32 6.17
CA ASP A 315 1.16 25.28 5.21
C ASP A 315 -0.04 24.50 4.63
N TYR A 316 -1.15 24.42 5.36
CA TYR A 316 -2.37 23.76 4.89
C TYR A 316 -3.36 24.75 4.27
N GLU A 317 -3.25 26.04 4.60
CA GLU A 317 -4.23 27.05 4.23
C GLU A 317 -4.35 27.23 2.71
N TYR A 318 -3.24 27.47 2.01
CA TYR A 318 -3.27 27.69 0.55
C TYR A 318 -3.77 26.44 -0.20
N MET A 319 -3.42 25.24 0.30
CA MET A 319 -3.80 23.97 -0.32
C MET A 319 -5.31 23.75 -0.20
N ILE A 320 -5.87 24.02 0.98
CA ILE A 320 -7.32 23.96 1.20
C ILE A 320 -8.03 25.00 0.32
N ILE A 321 -7.51 26.21 0.21
CA ILE A 321 -8.09 27.26 -0.66
C ILE A 321 -8.14 26.80 -2.12
N ARG A 322 -7.04 26.22 -2.63
CA ARG A 322 -6.96 25.66 -3.99
C ARG A 322 -7.99 24.56 -4.19
N GLU A 323 -8.04 23.58 -3.30
CA GLU A 323 -8.97 22.44 -3.39
C GLU A 323 -10.44 22.89 -3.28
N THR A 324 -10.72 23.90 -2.45
CA THR A 324 -12.04 24.54 -2.37
C THR A 324 -12.43 25.16 -3.71
N ALA A 325 -11.50 25.90 -4.34
CA ALA A 325 -11.76 26.55 -5.62
C ALA A 325 -12.07 25.54 -6.72
N ILE A 326 -11.34 24.42 -6.76
CA ILE A 326 -11.59 23.32 -7.70
C ILE A 326 -12.96 22.70 -7.42
N ALA A 327 -13.28 22.37 -6.17
CA ALA A 327 -14.58 21.80 -5.81
C ALA A 327 -15.75 22.72 -6.18
N VAL A 328 -15.60 24.05 -6.04
CA VAL A 328 -16.59 25.05 -6.49
C VAL A 328 -16.76 25.06 -8.01
N LEU A 329 -15.69 24.85 -8.78
CA LEU A 329 -15.77 24.78 -10.24
C LEU A 329 -16.39 23.48 -10.74
N GLU A 330 -16.12 22.37 -10.05
CA GLU A 330 -16.60 21.03 -10.40
C GLU A 330 -18.00 20.74 -9.84
N HIS A 331 -18.44 21.48 -8.81
CA HIS A 331 -19.77 21.40 -8.21
C HIS A 331 -20.83 21.35 -9.31
N PRO A 332 -21.64 20.27 -9.38
CA PRO A 332 -22.18 19.66 -10.59
C PRO A 332 -22.60 20.70 -11.62
N ARG A 333 -21.61 21.16 -12.40
CA ARG A 333 -21.74 22.17 -13.45
C ARG A 333 -22.88 23.18 -13.23
N ASN A 334 -22.84 23.97 -12.14
CA ASN A 334 -23.54 25.27 -12.06
C ASN A 334 -24.97 25.29 -12.65
N GLN A 335 -25.83 24.37 -12.18
CA GLN A 335 -27.29 24.26 -12.37
C GLN A 335 -27.87 25.16 -13.50
N ASP A 336 -27.70 24.71 -14.74
CA ASP A 336 -28.33 25.14 -16.01
C ASP A 336 -28.29 26.62 -16.42
N SER A 337 -27.83 27.55 -15.59
CA SER A 337 -27.88 29.00 -15.88
C SER A 337 -26.49 29.65 -16.06
N PRO A 338 -26.30 30.49 -17.10
CA PRO A 338 -25.06 31.22 -17.31
C PRO A 338 -24.63 32.10 -16.11
N GLU A 339 -25.57 32.58 -15.31
CA GLU A 339 -25.29 33.46 -14.16
C GLU A 339 -24.60 32.71 -13.01
N GLU A 340 -25.03 31.49 -12.73
CA GLU A 340 -24.40 30.66 -11.69
C GLU A 340 -23.00 30.20 -12.09
N ILE A 341 -22.79 29.90 -13.39
CA ILE A 341 -21.46 29.61 -13.93
C ILE A 341 -20.52 30.79 -13.67
N ILE A 342 -20.95 32.01 -14.01
CA ILE A 342 -20.13 33.21 -13.82
C ILE A 342 -19.86 33.46 -12.33
N LYS A 343 -20.85 33.23 -11.47
CA LYS A 343 -20.72 33.38 -10.01
C LYS A 343 -19.67 32.42 -9.45
N SER A 344 -19.73 31.14 -9.78
CA SER A 344 -18.77 30.12 -9.33
C SER A 344 -17.37 30.38 -9.87
N GLN A 345 -17.24 30.78 -11.15
CA GLN A 345 -15.96 31.20 -11.72
C GLN A 345 -15.37 32.41 -10.98
N ASN A 346 -16.18 33.40 -10.60
CA ASN A 346 -15.72 34.57 -9.85
C ASN A 346 -15.29 34.22 -8.42
N ILE A 347 -15.99 33.29 -7.77
CA ILE A 347 -15.60 32.77 -6.44
C ILE A 347 -14.26 32.03 -6.56
N ALA A 348 -14.12 31.13 -7.53
CA ALA A 348 -12.88 30.40 -7.76
C ALA A 348 -11.70 31.33 -8.10
N ARG A 349 -11.90 32.34 -8.95
CA ARG A 349 -10.89 33.39 -9.23
C ARG A 349 -10.42 34.08 -7.96
N LYS A 350 -11.36 34.42 -7.06
CA LYS A 350 -11.03 35.08 -5.79
C LYS A 350 -10.20 34.16 -4.91
N LEU A 351 -10.60 32.89 -4.78
CA LEU A 351 -9.90 31.88 -3.99
C LEU A 351 -8.50 31.61 -4.55
N PHE A 352 -8.33 31.42 -5.85
CA PHE A 352 -7.00 31.23 -6.45
C PHE A 352 -6.09 32.46 -6.27
N LYS A 353 -6.62 33.67 -6.38
CA LYS A 353 -5.86 34.90 -6.08
C LYS A 353 -5.46 34.98 -4.60
N GLU A 354 -6.35 34.55 -3.71
CA GLU A 354 -6.07 34.45 -2.28
C GLU A 354 -4.96 33.42 -2.03
N ALA A 355 -5.02 32.23 -2.64
CA ALA A 355 -3.97 31.21 -2.58
C ALA A 355 -2.60 31.73 -3.07
N LEU A 356 -2.58 32.50 -4.17
CA LEU A 356 -1.35 33.12 -4.69
C LEU A 356 -0.82 34.27 -3.83
N SER A 357 -1.62 34.84 -2.93
CA SER A 357 -1.19 35.92 -2.03
C SER A 357 -0.38 35.43 -0.83
N PHE A 358 -0.38 34.11 -0.58
CA PHE A 358 0.43 33.51 0.48
C PHE A 358 1.91 33.47 0.07
N SER A 359 2.70 34.31 0.75
CA SER A 359 4.16 34.33 0.65
C SER A 359 4.77 33.64 1.88
N MET A 360 4.75 32.32 1.90
CA MET A 360 5.53 31.52 2.87
C MET A 360 6.95 31.32 2.35
N ASP A 361 7.90 31.13 3.27
CA ASP A 361 9.37 31.15 3.13
C ASP A 361 9.95 30.71 1.75
N PRO A 362 11.05 31.32 1.25
CA PRO A 362 11.54 31.16 -0.13
C PRO A 362 12.05 29.76 -0.52
N GLU A 363 12.15 28.80 0.39
CA GLU A 363 12.90 27.57 0.16
C GLU A 363 12.04 26.41 -0.42
N HIS A 364 11.42 26.61 -1.57
CA HIS A 364 10.91 25.58 -2.51
C HIS A 364 9.46 25.08 -2.35
N VAL A 365 8.81 25.14 -1.18
CA VAL A 365 7.42 24.65 -1.05
C VAL A 365 6.43 25.57 -1.75
N ASN A 366 6.64 26.89 -1.71
CA ASN A 366 5.70 27.87 -2.27
C ASN A 366 5.60 27.82 -3.81
N LEU A 367 6.73 27.67 -4.51
CA LEU A 367 6.77 27.78 -5.97
C LEU A 367 6.08 26.63 -6.69
N GLU A 368 6.14 25.41 -6.14
CA GLU A 368 5.45 24.25 -6.70
C GLU A 368 3.93 24.43 -6.69
N TYR A 369 3.38 24.84 -5.55
CA TYR A 369 1.95 25.09 -5.44
C TYR A 369 1.51 26.34 -6.20
N GLN A 370 2.34 27.38 -6.27
CA GLN A 370 2.05 28.52 -7.15
C GLN A 370 1.98 28.11 -8.62
N ALA A 371 2.86 27.22 -9.09
CA ALA A 371 2.78 26.68 -10.44
C ALA A 371 1.45 25.95 -10.67
N GLN A 372 1.03 25.11 -9.73
CA GLN A 372 -0.25 24.39 -9.79
C GLN A 372 -1.46 25.34 -9.82
N VAL A 373 -1.54 26.30 -8.91
CA VAL A 373 -2.64 27.29 -8.88
C VAL A 373 -2.69 28.12 -10.16
N ARG A 374 -1.52 28.45 -10.73
CA ARG A 374 -1.45 29.16 -12.01
C ARG A 374 -1.95 28.29 -13.16
N CYS A 375 -1.64 26.99 -13.20
CA CYS A 375 -2.24 26.08 -14.18
C CYS A 375 -3.77 26.01 -14.06
N ASP A 376 -4.31 25.94 -12.84
CA ASP A 376 -5.78 25.98 -12.64
C ASP A 376 -6.39 27.29 -13.17
N LEU A 377 -5.69 28.42 -12.97
CA LEU A 377 -6.09 29.72 -13.52
C LEU A 377 -5.98 29.78 -15.05
N VAL A 378 -5.02 29.10 -15.67
CA VAL A 378 -4.94 28.96 -17.14
C VAL A 378 -6.20 28.29 -17.66
N GLN A 379 -6.59 27.16 -17.06
CA GLN A 379 -7.82 26.44 -17.45
C GLN A 379 -9.05 27.34 -17.31
N LEU A 380 -9.17 28.02 -16.17
CA LEU A 380 -10.30 28.89 -15.86
C LEU A 380 -10.43 30.07 -16.83
N GLU A 381 -9.32 30.75 -17.12
CA GLU A 381 -9.33 31.93 -17.99
C GLU A 381 -9.42 31.57 -19.47
N SER A 382 -8.86 30.43 -19.88
CA SER A 382 -9.04 29.87 -21.22
C SER A 382 -10.52 29.55 -21.49
N ASN A 383 -11.19 28.88 -20.54
CA ASN A 383 -12.63 28.62 -20.61
C ASN A 383 -13.48 29.90 -20.67
N ALA A 384 -13.01 30.99 -20.05
CA ALA A 384 -13.66 32.30 -20.09
C ALA A 384 -13.29 33.16 -21.31
N ARG A 385 -12.47 32.65 -22.25
CA ARG A 385 -11.94 33.36 -23.43
C ARG A 385 -11.10 34.59 -23.09
N ASN A 386 -10.45 34.58 -21.92
CA ASN A 386 -9.53 35.63 -21.47
C ASN A 386 -8.08 35.26 -21.82
N GLU A 387 -7.77 35.14 -23.11
CA GLU A 387 -6.49 34.61 -23.62
C GLU A 387 -5.26 35.34 -23.06
N THR A 388 -5.30 36.67 -22.93
CA THR A 388 -4.17 37.45 -22.38
C THR A 388 -3.86 37.10 -20.93
N THR A 389 -4.89 36.89 -20.11
CA THR A 389 -4.74 36.54 -18.69
C THR A 389 -4.30 35.08 -18.56
N ALA A 390 -4.88 34.17 -19.36
CA ALA A 390 -4.46 32.78 -19.42
C ALA A 390 -2.98 32.68 -19.82
N GLN A 391 -2.54 33.42 -20.83
CA GLN A 391 -1.15 33.48 -21.26
C GLN A 391 -0.22 33.99 -20.16
N ALA A 392 -0.61 35.04 -19.43
CA ALA A 392 0.18 35.55 -18.31
C ALA A 392 0.32 34.51 -17.17
N HIS A 393 -0.73 33.75 -16.87
CA HIS A 393 -0.66 32.67 -15.89
C HIS A 393 0.17 31.49 -16.38
N ALA A 394 0.06 31.11 -17.64
CA ALA A 394 0.86 30.05 -18.26
C ALA A 394 2.36 30.37 -18.20
N LEU A 395 2.73 31.61 -18.54
CA LEU A 395 4.12 32.05 -18.51
C LEU A 395 4.71 31.95 -17.10
N ALA A 396 3.96 32.44 -16.12
CA ALA A 396 4.41 32.45 -14.74
C ALA A 396 4.32 31.07 -14.07
N ALA A 397 3.43 30.18 -14.50
CA ALA A 397 3.39 28.79 -14.01
C ALA A 397 4.69 28.07 -14.36
N PHE A 398 5.13 28.22 -15.61
CA PHE A 398 6.39 27.63 -16.08
C PHE A 398 7.61 28.24 -15.38
N GLN A 399 7.65 29.56 -15.19
CA GLN A 399 8.71 30.22 -14.43
C GLN A 399 8.79 29.70 -12.98
N CYS A 400 7.65 29.62 -12.28
CA CYS A 400 7.61 29.04 -10.94
C CYS A 400 8.14 27.59 -10.95
N ALA A 401 7.75 26.77 -11.93
CA ALA A 401 8.21 25.39 -12.05
C ALA A 401 9.73 25.30 -12.29
N LEU A 402 10.30 26.14 -13.15
CA LEU A 402 11.75 26.18 -13.39
C LEU A 402 12.54 26.63 -12.16
N GLU A 403 12.04 27.64 -11.44
CA GLU A 403 12.68 28.16 -10.23
C GLU A 403 12.74 27.11 -9.10
N THR A 404 11.84 26.12 -9.11
CA THR A 404 11.94 24.98 -8.17
C THR A 404 13.19 24.12 -8.41
N GLY A 405 13.76 24.14 -9.61
CA GLY A 405 14.85 23.26 -10.03
C GLY A 405 14.47 21.78 -10.19
N ARG A 406 13.19 21.40 -10.04
CA ARG A 406 12.70 20.02 -10.20
C ARG A 406 12.34 19.74 -11.66
N ARG A 407 12.91 18.68 -12.23
CA ARG A 407 12.68 18.33 -13.64
C ARG A 407 11.27 17.83 -13.86
N SER A 408 10.83 16.90 -13.00
CA SER A 408 9.51 16.28 -13.06
C SER A 408 8.39 17.32 -13.10
N LEU A 409 8.39 18.26 -12.17
CA LEU A 409 7.40 19.34 -12.13
C LEU A 409 7.45 20.24 -13.38
N ALA A 410 8.64 20.62 -13.84
CA ALA A 410 8.78 21.46 -15.03
C ALA A 410 8.33 20.74 -16.31
N ASP A 411 8.60 19.44 -16.42
CA ASP A 411 8.13 18.57 -17.50
C ASP A 411 6.59 18.45 -17.47
N ASP A 412 6.01 18.23 -16.29
CA ASP A 412 4.55 18.11 -16.11
C ASP A 412 3.84 19.43 -16.50
N VAL A 413 4.34 20.57 -16.05
CA VAL A 413 3.80 21.89 -16.41
C VAL A 413 3.97 22.15 -17.90
N TYR A 414 5.11 21.81 -18.50
CA TYR A 414 5.32 21.98 -19.94
C TYR A 414 4.33 21.14 -20.77
N ASN A 415 4.16 19.87 -20.40
CA ASN A 415 3.22 18.97 -21.08
C ASN A 415 1.77 19.45 -20.95
N TYR A 416 1.37 19.90 -19.75
CA TYR A 416 0.06 20.52 -19.55
C TYR A 416 -0.14 21.74 -20.46
N LEU A 417 0.83 22.66 -20.50
CA LEU A 417 0.71 23.87 -21.32
C LEU A 417 0.70 23.57 -22.83
N LEU A 418 1.38 22.51 -23.27
CA LEU A 418 1.35 22.02 -24.65
C LEU A 418 -0.07 21.62 -25.09
N GLU A 419 -0.87 21.07 -24.18
CA GLU A 419 -2.25 20.62 -24.46
C GLU A 419 -3.28 21.77 -24.45
N THR A 420 -2.99 22.88 -23.75
CA THR A 420 -3.96 23.98 -23.57
C THR A 420 -4.12 24.93 -24.77
N ASP A 421 -3.22 24.89 -25.76
CA ASP A 421 -3.15 25.82 -26.92
C ASP A 421 -3.14 27.33 -26.56
N VAL A 422 -2.78 27.67 -25.31
CA VAL A 422 -2.74 29.07 -24.81
C VAL A 422 -1.47 29.80 -25.23
N LEU A 423 -0.40 29.06 -25.51
CA LEU A 423 0.92 29.62 -25.84
C LEU A 423 1.24 29.45 -27.33
N SER A 424 1.88 30.46 -27.91
CA SER A 424 2.39 30.36 -29.28
C SER A 424 3.52 29.35 -29.40
N GLU A 425 3.71 28.78 -30.59
CA GLU A 425 4.80 27.85 -30.89
C GLU A 425 6.18 28.45 -30.55
N ALA A 426 6.36 29.75 -30.74
CA ALA A 426 7.60 30.45 -30.37
C ALA A 426 7.85 30.44 -28.85
N GLN A 427 6.80 30.61 -28.04
CA GLN A 427 6.90 30.56 -26.57
C GLN A 427 7.16 29.14 -26.08
N LEU A 428 6.46 28.14 -26.63
CA LEU A 428 6.68 26.74 -26.31
C LEU A 428 8.10 26.28 -26.68
N ASN A 429 8.65 26.77 -27.79
CA ASN A 429 10.03 26.51 -28.16
C ASN A 429 11.03 27.17 -27.21
N ALA A 430 10.76 28.39 -26.75
CA ALA A 430 11.59 29.04 -25.72
C ALA A 430 11.59 28.22 -24.41
N PHE A 431 10.42 27.75 -23.98
CA PHE A 431 10.27 26.91 -22.79
C PHE A 431 11.04 25.59 -22.92
N ARG A 432 10.96 24.96 -24.09
CA ARG A 432 11.72 23.74 -24.37
C ARG A 432 13.23 23.94 -24.22
N VAL A 433 13.76 25.11 -24.62
CA VAL A 433 15.19 25.42 -24.47
C VAL A 433 15.56 25.55 -22.98
N GLU A 434 14.75 26.26 -22.19
CA GLU A 434 14.98 26.40 -20.74
C GLU A 434 14.87 25.07 -20.00
N LEU A 435 13.92 24.22 -20.41
CA LEU A 435 13.74 22.87 -19.87
C LEU A 435 14.95 21.97 -20.15
N LEU A 436 15.50 22.04 -21.37
CA LEU A 436 16.72 21.31 -21.73
C LEU A 436 17.94 21.78 -20.91
N ASP A 437 18.04 23.08 -20.63
CA ASP A 437 19.09 23.63 -19.78
C ASP A 437 18.93 23.17 -18.31
N LEU A 438 17.71 23.15 -17.78
CA LEU A 438 17.42 22.55 -16.47
C LEU A 438 17.83 21.06 -16.45
N HIS A 439 17.46 20.30 -17.48
CA HIS A 439 17.85 18.90 -17.68
C HIS A 439 19.37 18.70 -17.84
N ALA A 440 20.12 19.71 -18.27
CA ALA A 440 21.58 19.64 -18.29
C ALA A 440 22.16 19.88 -16.88
N ARG A 441 21.64 20.90 -16.17
CA ARG A 441 22.16 21.34 -14.86
C ARG A 441 21.96 20.33 -13.74
N THR A 442 20.84 19.62 -13.72
CA THR A 442 20.48 18.71 -12.62
C THR A 442 20.85 17.23 -12.89
N ALA A 443 21.64 16.93 -13.94
CA ALA A 443 21.77 15.56 -14.50
C ALA A 443 22.53 14.60 -13.57
N HIS A 444 23.18 15.15 -12.57
CA HIS A 444 24.01 14.43 -11.59
C HIS A 444 23.44 14.50 -10.17
N VAL A 445 22.26 15.08 -9.97
CA VAL A 445 21.63 15.22 -8.65
C VAL A 445 20.41 14.30 -8.59
N PRO A 446 20.43 13.24 -7.77
CA PRO A 446 19.23 12.43 -7.55
C PRO A 446 18.16 13.27 -6.83
N GLU A 447 16.95 13.32 -7.39
CA GLU A 447 15.82 14.03 -6.79
C GLU A 447 15.56 13.53 -5.35
N ARG A 448 15.57 14.44 -4.37
CA ARG A 448 15.08 14.17 -3.01
C ARG A 448 13.56 14.14 -3.09
N GLY A 449 12.99 12.95 -2.99
CA GLY A 449 11.55 12.73 -3.03
C GLY A 449 10.85 13.34 -1.83
N VAL A 450 10.06 14.38 -2.09
CA VAL A 450 8.75 14.53 -1.48
C VAL A 450 7.76 14.12 -2.56
N ASP A 451 6.72 13.40 -2.14
CA ASP A 451 5.73 12.68 -2.93
C ASP A 451 5.55 13.07 -4.41
N SER A 452 5.68 12.06 -5.27
CA SER A 452 5.23 12.13 -6.66
C SER A 452 3.77 12.60 -6.71
N LEU A 453 3.51 13.69 -7.43
CA LEU A 453 2.21 14.15 -7.93
C LEU A 453 1.54 13.15 -8.91
N GLY A 454 1.84 11.87 -8.78
CA GLY A 454 1.40 10.78 -9.64
C GLY A 454 0.26 9.97 -9.03
N SER A 455 -0.89 10.60 -8.78
CA SER A 455 -2.20 9.94 -8.78
C SER A 455 -3.33 10.96 -8.64
N SER A 456 -3.61 11.74 -9.70
CA SER A 456 -4.91 12.40 -9.91
C SER A 456 -5.05 13.13 -11.26
N TRP A 457 -3.99 13.36 -12.04
CA TRP A 457 -4.11 14.13 -13.29
C TRP A 457 -4.93 13.43 -14.39
N VAL A 458 -5.14 12.11 -14.32
CA VAL A 458 -5.74 11.31 -15.41
C VAL A 458 -7.15 10.78 -15.09
N ALA A 459 -7.68 10.98 -13.87
CA ALA A 459 -8.99 10.43 -13.49
C ALA A 459 -10.17 11.41 -13.64
N SER A 460 -9.96 12.66 -14.08
CA SER A 460 -11.04 13.63 -14.33
C SER A 460 -11.29 13.91 -15.82
N VAL A 461 -10.64 13.18 -16.72
CA VAL A 461 -10.81 13.34 -18.18
C VAL A 461 -11.10 11.99 -18.84
N SER A 462 -12.30 11.47 -18.58
CA SER A 462 -13.08 10.67 -19.54
C SER A 462 -14.55 10.70 -19.17
#